data_AF-A0A957PM43-F1
#
_entry.id   AF-A0A957PM43-F1
#
_cell.length_a   1.000
_cell.length_b   1.000
_cell.length_c   1.000
_cell.angle_alpha   90.00
_cell.angle_beta   90.00
_cell.angle_gamma   90.00
#
_symmetry.space_group_name_H-M   'P 1'
#
loop_
_entity.id
_entity.type
_entity.pdbx_description
1 polymer ?
#
loop_
_entity_poly.entity_id
_entity_poly.type
_entity_poly.pdbx_seq_one_letter_code
_entity_poly.pdbx_strand_id
1 'polypeptide(L)'
;MISVDGVTLMYPQPIMSDIEFDSDGSLILGFVDRTGHVGGRNNRSTDPNDGNLYNAHSGGDLLRACKVNGAYVLEGSAGCPFNVANNQGPGGGEYYFNDAFDPGPPGGLVHNETALGSVAVLPGSGEVAANHFDAVRHVPEGQDDPEPRNGGVRFHNSVDGALNRSYEVYPDSDNVVGTFAKAAGLGDLELVCDAAPIEVGNYVWLDSDGDGIQDPGEAPLVGVTVELVDGAGQVMATATTDAAGQYYFSSATGTSTASAIYNVTGLVLNTTGFQVRIPLNQTVLASLEPTLTNAGGISSNDNKLDLNDSDGVSDGTYSAVLFSTGAAGENNHNFDFGFVNNVPGIDIEKLTNGNQADGANDPDVPEIAPGDPVTWTYIVTNDGTTAVARTLITVTDNIVGDLMVAGVVQPNVTFANEPDTTLDPTDTWTFTVVSTAPDLTDPAQTGGMVIVDGCNPTQQPTPGARATYANIATVTIPGDSDSDPSHFCNPRPGI
;
A
#
# COMPACT_ATOMS: atom_id res chain seq x y z
N MET A 1 46.62 25.90 34.24
CA MET A 1 48.06 25.51 34.34
C MET A 1 48.20 24.17 33.66
N ILE A 2 49.16 23.98 32.75
CA ILE A 2 49.50 22.64 32.24
C ILE A 2 50.24 21.95 33.39
N SER A 3 49.58 21.02 34.09
CA SER A 3 50.29 20.05 34.91
C SER A 3 50.54 18.84 34.04
N VAL A 4 51.79 18.61 33.65
CA VAL A 4 52.22 17.32 33.08
C VAL A 4 52.77 16.50 34.24
N ASP A 5 51.88 16.01 35.10
CA ASP A 5 52.25 14.97 36.04
C ASP A 5 52.13 13.61 35.35
N GLY A 6 53.26 13.16 34.79
CA GLY A 6 53.51 11.76 34.46
C GLY A 6 52.98 11.26 33.13
N VAL A 7 51.67 11.27 32.86
CA VAL A 7 51.03 10.66 31.66
C VAL A 7 49.66 11.30 31.30
N THR A 8 49.13 12.25 32.08
CA THR A 8 47.80 12.86 31.85
C THR A 8 47.92 14.25 31.17
N LEU A 9 47.04 14.53 30.20
CA LEU A 9 46.89 15.81 29.51
C LEU A 9 45.57 16.46 29.90
N MET A 10 45.64 17.63 30.55
CA MET A 10 44.47 18.43 30.88
C MET A 10 44.80 19.90 30.64
N TYR A 11 44.11 20.54 29.70
CA TYR A 11 44.30 21.96 29.39
C TYR A 11 42.97 22.62 28.99
N PRO A 12 42.07 22.88 29.94
CA PRO A 12 40.72 23.36 29.63
C PRO A 12 40.72 24.62 28.76
N GLN A 13 40.14 24.49 27.58
CA GLN A 13 39.85 25.48 26.55
C GLN A 13 38.37 25.28 26.18
N PRO A 14 37.44 25.92 26.90
CA PRO A 14 36.02 25.67 26.73
C PRO A 14 35.54 26.07 25.34
N ILE A 15 34.75 25.20 24.75
CA ILE A 15 34.02 25.38 23.49
C ILE A 15 32.56 25.13 23.83
N MET A 16 31.69 26.10 23.56
CA MET A 16 30.26 25.85 23.55
C MET A 16 29.96 24.96 22.34
N SER A 17 29.66 23.70 22.58
CA SER A 17 29.42 22.69 21.54
C SER A 17 27.96 22.58 21.17
N ASP A 18 27.06 22.91 22.11
CA ASP A 18 25.64 22.62 21.94
C ASP A 18 24.74 23.56 22.76
N ILE A 19 23.50 23.74 22.31
CA ILE A 19 22.50 24.62 22.91
C ILE A 19 21.11 23.98 22.79
N GLU A 20 20.43 23.86 23.93
CA GLU A 20 19.04 23.43 23.98
C GLU A 20 18.12 24.43 24.67
N PHE A 21 16.82 24.32 24.40
CA PHE A 21 15.78 25.13 25.04
C PHE A 21 14.94 24.29 26.00
N ASP A 22 14.89 24.72 27.26
CA ASP A 22 13.96 24.17 28.24
C ASP A 22 12.54 24.73 28.02
N SER A 23 11.55 24.05 28.59
CA SER A 23 10.12 24.37 28.52
C SER A 23 9.76 25.77 29.05
N ASP A 24 10.57 26.35 29.94
CA ASP A 24 10.40 27.73 30.43
C ASP A 24 11.05 28.79 29.51
N GLY A 25 11.67 28.35 28.42
CA GLY A 25 12.38 29.16 27.45
C GLY A 25 13.80 29.56 27.86
N SER A 26 14.37 28.97 28.93
CA SER A 26 15.78 29.09 29.29
C SER A 26 16.65 28.29 28.33
N LEU A 27 17.90 28.75 28.16
CA LEU A 27 18.91 28.01 27.40
C LEU A 27 19.67 27.06 28.32
N ILE A 28 20.00 25.90 27.79
CA ILE A 28 20.94 24.95 28.35
C ILE A 28 22.13 24.92 27.40
N LEU A 29 23.32 25.13 27.95
CA LEU A 29 24.55 25.33 27.18
C LEU A 29 25.51 24.21 27.54
N GLY A 30 25.83 23.38 26.55
CA GLY A 30 26.82 22.32 26.68
C GLY A 30 28.21 22.83 26.33
N PHE A 31 29.16 22.67 27.24
CA PHE A 31 30.56 23.02 27.02
C PHE A 31 31.43 21.77 26.99
N VAL A 32 32.29 21.69 25.98
CA VAL A 32 33.36 20.70 25.85
C VAL A 32 34.71 21.38 25.91
N ASP A 33 35.76 20.66 26.32
CA ASP A 33 37.13 21.14 26.26
C ASP A 33 37.81 20.76 24.94
N ARG A 34 38.48 21.72 24.29
CA ARG A 34 39.33 21.46 23.12
C ARG A 34 40.39 20.37 23.38
N THR A 35 40.91 20.21 24.60
CA THR A 35 41.87 19.12 24.90
C THR A 35 41.27 17.75 24.64
N GLY A 36 39.96 17.58 24.90
CA GLY A 36 39.23 16.35 24.60
C GLY A 36 39.20 16.03 23.10
N HIS A 37 39.19 17.03 22.22
CA HIS A 37 39.18 16.83 20.77
C HIS A 37 40.56 16.56 20.16
N VAL A 38 41.63 16.99 20.81
CA VAL A 38 43.01 16.84 20.30
C VAL A 38 43.81 15.76 21.02
N GLY A 39 43.16 15.03 21.92
CA GLY A 39 43.74 13.99 22.73
C GLY A 39 42.93 12.70 22.73
N GLY A 40 43.33 11.75 23.57
CA GLY A 40 42.66 10.47 23.76
C GLY A 40 43.31 9.73 24.91
N ARG A 41 42.90 8.48 25.12
CA ARG A 41 43.50 7.57 26.09
C ARG A 41 44.62 6.77 25.46
N ASN A 42 45.71 6.61 26.21
CA ASN A 42 46.90 5.89 25.80
C ASN A 42 47.35 6.31 24.38
N ASN A 43 47.27 7.61 24.08
CA ASN A 43 47.57 8.12 22.74
C ASN A 43 49.03 8.60 22.67
N ARG A 44 49.63 8.54 21.48
CA ARG A 44 50.99 9.07 21.27
C ARG A 44 50.94 10.58 21.08
N SER A 45 52.02 11.27 21.46
CA SER A 45 52.18 12.66 21.04
C SER A 45 52.47 12.72 19.53
N THR A 46 52.42 13.93 18.99
CA THR A 46 52.78 14.19 17.59
C THR A 46 54.29 14.17 17.34
N ASP A 47 55.13 14.05 18.39
CA ASP A 47 56.58 13.92 18.24
C ASP A 47 56.96 12.45 18.02
N PRO A 48 57.51 12.08 16.85
CA PRO A 48 57.89 10.69 16.57
C PRO A 48 59.02 10.15 17.45
N ASN A 49 59.74 11.02 18.18
CA ASN A 49 60.79 10.62 19.11
C ASN A 49 60.28 10.39 20.54
N ASP A 50 59.02 10.72 20.81
CA ASP A 50 58.38 10.55 22.11
C ASP A 50 57.69 9.18 22.19
N GLY A 51 58.29 8.28 22.98
CA GLY A 51 57.77 6.93 23.18
C GLY A 51 56.59 6.85 24.15
N ASN A 52 56.27 7.94 24.85
CA ASN A 52 55.25 7.95 25.91
C ASN A 52 53.83 7.82 25.35
N LEU A 53 52.94 7.35 26.22
CA LEU A 53 51.50 7.40 26.01
C LEU A 53 50.93 8.52 26.86
N TYR A 54 49.83 9.11 26.42
CA TYR A 54 49.15 10.22 27.07
C TYR A 54 47.66 9.92 27.24
N ASN A 55 47.08 10.40 28.34
CA ASN A 55 45.66 10.29 28.64
C ASN A 55 45.05 11.69 28.72
N ALA A 56 44.21 12.06 27.76
CA ALA A 56 43.51 13.33 27.79
C ALA A 56 42.26 13.25 28.65
N HIS A 57 42.11 14.23 29.56
CA HIS A 57 40.90 14.44 30.34
C HIS A 57 40.29 15.76 29.88
N SER A 58 39.06 15.71 29.38
CA SER A 58 38.24 16.88 29.07
C SER A 58 37.78 17.55 30.36
N GLY A 59 37.59 18.88 30.33
CA GLY A 59 36.87 19.63 31.36
C GLY A 59 35.76 20.43 30.71
N GLY A 60 34.57 19.82 30.61
CA GLY A 60 33.37 20.46 30.06
C GLY A 60 32.58 21.19 31.13
N ASP A 61 31.35 21.57 30.84
CA ASP A 61 30.41 22.17 31.82
C ASP A 61 28.99 22.11 31.23
N LEU A 62 27.98 22.14 32.10
CA LEU A 62 26.58 22.33 31.73
C LEU A 62 26.05 23.59 32.40
N LEU A 63 25.78 24.63 31.61
CA LEU A 63 25.30 25.90 32.14
C LEU A 63 23.86 26.18 31.75
N ARG A 64 23.12 26.86 32.62
CA ARG A 64 21.81 27.43 32.33
C ARG A 64 21.90 28.94 32.09
N ALA A 65 21.24 29.43 31.06
CA ALA A 65 20.95 30.85 30.90
C ALA A 65 19.44 31.09 30.92
N CYS A 66 18.95 31.69 32.00
CA CYS A 66 17.52 31.92 32.19
C CYS A 66 17.05 33.15 31.43
N LYS A 67 15.82 33.09 30.92
CA LYS A 67 15.20 34.22 30.22
C LYS A 67 14.54 35.18 31.21
N VAL A 68 15.17 36.32 31.45
CA VAL A 68 14.74 37.35 32.41
C VAL A 68 14.47 38.66 31.66
N ASN A 69 13.23 39.17 31.76
CA ASN A 69 12.81 40.43 31.12
C ASN A 69 13.14 40.53 29.62
N GLY A 70 13.06 39.41 28.89
CA GLY A 70 13.33 39.35 27.45
C GLY A 70 14.81 39.23 27.06
N ALA A 71 15.73 39.10 28.03
CA ALA A 71 17.14 38.83 27.82
C ALA A 71 17.57 37.52 28.51
N TYR A 72 18.63 36.88 28.02
CA TYR A 72 19.24 35.74 28.71
C TYR A 72 20.29 36.23 29.69
N VAL A 73 20.22 35.71 30.92
CA VAL A 73 21.25 35.92 31.95
C VAL A 73 21.76 34.57 32.42
N LEU A 74 23.08 34.44 32.54
CA LEU A 74 23.72 33.19 32.94
C LEU A 74 23.40 32.86 34.40
N GLU A 75 23.42 31.58 34.74
CA GLU A 75 23.39 31.11 36.12
C GLU A 75 24.36 31.88 37.03
N GLY A 76 23.96 32.05 38.30
CA GLY A 76 24.60 32.95 39.25
C GLY A 76 24.19 34.43 39.11
N SER A 77 23.47 34.82 38.06
CA SER A 77 22.95 36.18 37.89
C SER A 77 21.60 36.40 38.56
N ALA A 78 21.23 37.67 38.77
CA ALA A 78 19.90 38.01 39.27
C ALA A 78 18.80 37.51 38.31
N GLY A 79 17.92 36.64 38.81
CA GLY A 79 16.87 35.99 38.02
C GLY A 79 17.29 34.64 37.39
N CYS A 80 18.52 34.19 37.62
CA CYS A 80 19.01 32.86 37.28
C CYS A 80 19.99 32.38 38.35
N PRO A 81 19.53 32.03 39.57
CA PRO A 81 20.42 31.58 40.63
C PRO A 81 21.03 30.20 40.30
N PHE A 82 22.24 29.94 40.77
CA PHE A 82 22.73 28.56 40.88
C PHE A 82 21.94 27.79 41.97
N ASN A 83 21.91 26.47 41.88
CA ASN A 83 21.25 25.61 42.86
C ASN A 83 22.19 25.26 44.02
N VAL A 84 23.50 25.23 43.78
CA VAL A 84 24.52 24.97 44.80
C VAL A 84 25.66 25.99 44.74
N ALA A 85 26.20 26.37 45.91
CA ALA A 85 27.35 27.27 46.04
C ALA A 85 28.60 26.46 46.42
N ASN A 86 29.11 25.67 45.49
CA ASN A 86 30.25 24.76 45.63
C ASN A 86 31.57 25.35 45.14
N ASN A 87 31.59 26.65 44.78
CA ASN A 87 32.76 27.33 44.22
C ASN A 87 33.23 26.70 42.88
N GLN A 88 32.29 26.10 42.15
CA GLN A 88 32.42 25.63 40.77
C GLN A 88 31.58 26.54 39.86
N GLY A 89 31.80 26.48 38.55
CA GLY A 89 31.10 27.30 37.56
C GLY A 89 31.25 28.84 37.68
N PRO A 90 30.60 29.59 36.77
CA PRO A 90 30.57 31.05 36.79
C PRO A 90 29.88 31.62 38.04
N GLY A 91 30.55 32.53 38.75
CA GLY A 91 29.99 33.16 39.95
C GLY A 91 30.09 32.30 41.23
N GLY A 92 30.72 31.13 41.17
CA GLY A 92 31.06 30.30 42.33
C GLY A 92 29.94 29.34 42.77
N GLY A 93 29.01 29.03 41.87
CA GLY A 93 28.03 27.98 42.05
C GLY A 93 27.53 27.46 40.70
N GLU A 94 26.77 26.37 40.74
CA GLU A 94 26.29 25.64 39.56
C GLU A 94 24.77 25.49 39.57
N TYR A 95 24.14 25.60 38.40
CA TYR A 95 22.76 25.17 38.24
C TYR A 95 22.68 23.64 38.15
N TYR A 96 23.39 23.03 37.19
CA TYR A 96 23.50 21.58 37.04
C TYR A 96 24.72 21.11 37.81
N PHE A 97 24.48 20.42 38.93
CA PHE A 97 25.55 20.01 39.85
C PHE A 97 25.65 18.49 39.95
N ASN A 98 26.64 18.00 40.68
CA ASN A 98 27.00 16.58 40.76
C ASN A 98 27.43 15.99 39.41
N ASP A 99 28.01 16.81 38.54
CA ASP A 99 28.77 16.39 37.36
C ASP A 99 30.22 16.01 37.72
N ALA A 100 30.42 15.48 38.92
CA ALA A 100 31.70 15.05 39.43
C ALA A 100 31.78 13.53 39.54
N PHE A 101 32.99 13.02 39.78
CA PHE A 101 33.27 11.61 40.04
C PHE A 101 34.23 11.43 41.22
N ASP A 102 33.81 10.58 42.16
CA ASP A 102 34.57 10.15 43.33
C ASP A 102 34.79 8.61 43.28
N PRO A 103 36.04 8.15 43.10
CA PRO A 103 36.36 6.74 43.11
C PRO A 103 36.23 6.09 44.47
N GLY A 104 36.23 6.79 45.61
CA GLY A 104 36.14 6.21 46.96
C GLY A 104 37.29 6.61 47.90
N PRO A 105 37.39 6.07 49.14
CA PRO A 105 38.38 6.44 50.15
C PRO A 105 39.67 5.58 50.07
N PRO A 106 40.87 6.20 50.20
CA PRO A 106 41.13 7.58 50.59
C PRO A 106 41.26 8.53 49.36
N GLY A 107 40.63 8.17 48.24
CA GLY A 107 40.77 8.77 46.92
C GLY A 107 40.02 10.08 46.63
N GLY A 108 39.06 10.50 47.45
CA GLY A 108 38.42 11.83 47.36
C GLY A 108 37.82 12.18 45.99
N LEU A 109 37.39 13.43 45.80
CA LEU A 109 36.88 13.90 44.51
C LEU A 109 38.03 13.91 43.47
N VAL A 110 37.92 13.11 42.40
CA VAL A 110 39.01 12.95 41.41
C VAL A 110 38.74 13.70 40.11
N HIS A 111 37.48 13.79 39.66
CA HIS A 111 37.11 14.63 38.53
C HIS A 111 35.91 15.50 38.88
N ASN A 112 36.00 16.79 38.58
CA ASN A 112 34.85 17.68 38.45
C ASN A 112 34.62 17.90 36.95
N GLU A 113 33.50 18.51 36.57
CA GLU A 113 33.33 19.05 35.22
C GLU A 113 33.33 17.93 34.17
N THR A 114 32.60 16.84 34.45
CA THR A 114 32.64 15.59 33.66
C THR A 114 31.82 15.64 32.37
N ALA A 115 31.09 16.72 32.14
CA ALA A 115 30.33 16.92 30.93
C ALA A 115 31.23 16.93 29.69
N LEU A 116 30.72 16.41 28.56
CA LEU A 116 31.40 16.37 27.27
C LEU A 116 30.73 17.27 26.22
N GLY A 117 29.77 18.10 26.66
CA GLY A 117 29.26 19.25 25.93
C GLY A 117 28.10 19.02 24.98
N SER A 118 27.60 17.80 24.83
CA SER A 118 26.32 17.57 24.13
C SER A 118 25.17 17.61 25.13
N VAL A 119 24.06 18.21 24.73
CA VAL A 119 22.83 18.35 25.52
C VAL A 119 21.62 17.98 24.67
N ALA A 120 20.64 17.29 25.26
CA ALA A 120 19.38 16.98 24.61
C ALA A 120 18.22 17.13 25.59
N VAL A 121 17.13 17.78 25.16
CA VAL A 121 15.98 18.08 26.01
C VAL A 121 14.69 17.70 25.31
N LEU A 122 13.98 16.70 25.86
CA LEU A 122 12.63 16.37 25.39
C LEU A 122 11.65 17.36 26.06
N PRO A 123 11.00 18.27 25.31
CA PRO A 123 10.15 19.28 25.93
C PRO A 123 9.07 18.66 26.83
N GLY A 124 9.04 19.08 28.10
CA GLY A 124 8.09 18.59 29.09
C GLY A 124 8.52 17.32 29.86
N SER A 125 9.69 16.74 29.55
CA SER A 125 10.23 15.60 30.32
C SER A 125 10.64 15.98 31.74
N GLY A 126 11.03 17.24 31.94
CA GLY A 126 11.67 17.71 33.19
C GLY A 126 13.13 17.26 33.33
N GLU A 127 13.76 16.76 32.26
CA GLU A 127 15.12 16.25 32.24
C GLU A 127 15.98 16.86 31.12
N VAL A 128 17.26 17.04 31.42
CA VAL A 128 18.33 17.41 30.49
C VAL A 128 19.28 16.22 30.39
N ALA A 129 19.36 15.62 29.20
CA ALA A 129 20.35 14.59 28.93
C ALA A 129 21.66 15.26 28.50
N ALA A 130 22.79 14.80 29.02
CA ALA A 130 24.11 15.24 28.60
C ALA A 130 25.09 14.08 28.56
N ASN A 131 26.08 14.15 27.68
CA ASN A 131 27.14 13.15 27.64
C ASN A 131 28.19 13.47 28.72
N HIS A 132 28.64 12.44 29.43
CA HIS A 132 29.66 12.57 30.48
C HIS A 132 30.69 11.45 30.35
N PHE A 133 31.94 11.75 30.71
CA PHE A 133 32.86 10.70 31.14
C PHE A 133 32.62 10.41 32.62
N ASP A 134 32.99 9.23 33.08
CA ASP A 134 32.70 8.74 34.43
C ASP A 134 31.20 8.78 34.74
N ALA A 135 30.35 8.56 33.74
CA ALA A 135 28.90 8.75 33.81
C ALA A 135 28.22 7.89 34.90
N VAL A 136 28.70 6.67 35.11
CA VAL A 136 28.14 5.67 36.03
C VAL A 136 29.19 5.22 37.04
N ARG A 137 28.72 4.97 38.27
CA ARG A 137 29.49 4.32 39.33
C ARG A 137 29.01 2.86 39.47
N HIS A 138 29.93 1.90 39.46
CA HIS A 138 29.62 0.47 39.49
C HIS A 138 29.56 -0.12 40.90
N VAL A 139 29.95 0.68 41.89
CA VAL A 139 30.02 0.29 43.30
C VAL A 139 29.36 1.36 44.18
N PRO A 140 28.94 1.03 45.43
CA PRO A 140 28.38 2.01 46.36
C PRO A 140 29.36 3.11 46.74
N GLU A 141 28.88 4.36 46.80
CA GLU A 141 29.67 5.54 47.18
C GLU A 141 30.57 5.27 48.39
N GLY A 142 31.83 5.67 48.30
CA GLY A 142 32.83 5.34 49.33
C GLY A 142 33.54 3.98 49.12
N GLN A 143 33.53 3.42 47.91
CA GLN A 143 34.32 2.23 47.53
C GLN A 143 35.04 2.42 46.21
N ASP A 144 36.32 2.03 46.10
CA ASP A 144 37.12 2.12 44.87
C ASP A 144 36.39 1.55 43.64
N ASP A 145 36.03 2.43 42.70
CA ASP A 145 35.38 2.02 41.45
C ASP A 145 36.39 1.38 40.47
N PRO A 146 36.14 0.14 40.00
CA PRO A 146 37.04 -0.53 39.07
C PRO A 146 37.02 0.06 37.65
N GLU A 147 36.03 0.89 37.29
CA GLU A 147 35.85 1.42 35.93
C GLU A 147 35.74 2.95 35.91
N PRO A 148 36.74 3.69 36.41
CA PRO A 148 36.68 5.14 36.59
C PRO A 148 36.94 5.89 35.28
N ARG A 149 36.61 5.32 34.11
CA ARG A 149 36.84 5.87 32.75
C ARG A 149 35.74 5.49 31.76
N ASN A 150 34.57 5.12 32.27
CA ASN A 150 33.40 4.85 31.43
C ASN A 150 32.90 6.14 30.77
N GLY A 151 32.16 6.00 29.68
CA GLY A 151 31.47 7.12 29.03
C GLY A 151 30.01 6.80 28.89
N GLY A 152 29.17 7.81 29.08
CA GLY A 152 27.74 7.60 29.10
C GLY A 152 26.94 8.88 29.04
N VAL A 153 25.67 8.76 29.40
CA VAL A 153 24.71 9.86 29.42
C VAL A 153 24.20 10.03 30.84
N ARG A 154 24.26 11.25 31.35
CA ARG A 154 23.64 11.66 32.61
C ARG A 154 22.39 12.47 32.33
N PHE A 155 21.36 12.29 33.14
CA PHE A 155 20.08 12.98 33.05
C PHE A 155 19.91 13.85 34.29
N HIS A 156 19.95 15.16 34.10
CA HIS A 156 19.78 16.15 35.15
C HIS A 156 18.34 16.66 35.17
N ASN A 157 17.80 16.92 36.35
CA ASN A 157 16.51 17.57 36.53
C ASN A 157 16.57 19.00 35.97
N SER A 158 15.64 19.38 35.10
CA SER A 158 15.68 20.70 34.46
C SER A 158 15.31 21.86 35.42
N VAL A 159 14.67 21.55 36.54
CA VAL A 159 14.20 22.54 37.53
C VAL A 159 15.21 22.81 38.63
N ASP A 160 15.83 21.78 39.20
CA ASP A 160 16.78 21.94 40.31
C ASP A 160 18.21 21.50 39.97
N GLY A 161 18.45 21.00 38.75
CA GLY A 161 19.76 20.62 38.24
C GLY A 161 20.38 19.36 38.86
N ALA A 162 19.67 18.69 39.77
CA ALA A 162 20.14 17.45 40.39
C ALA A 162 20.22 16.29 39.39
N LEU A 163 21.18 15.40 39.57
CA LEU A 163 21.29 14.18 38.77
C LEU A 163 20.14 13.21 39.11
N ASN A 164 19.30 12.87 38.13
CA ASN A 164 18.21 11.90 38.28
C ASN A 164 18.68 10.46 38.02
N ARG A 165 19.41 10.24 36.91
CA ARG A 165 19.84 8.92 36.45
C ARG A 165 21.02 9.02 35.48
N SER A 166 21.70 7.90 35.29
CA SER A 166 22.84 7.77 34.37
C SER A 166 22.76 6.45 33.61
N TYR A 167 23.30 6.42 32.40
CA TYR A 167 23.48 5.22 31.59
C TYR A 167 24.91 5.16 31.06
N GLU A 168 25.51 4.00 31.14
CA GLU A 168 26.79 3.74 30.51
C GLU A 168 26.57 3.38 29.04
N VAL A 169 27.38 3.98 28.15
CA VAL A 169 27.44 3.65 26.72
C VAL A 169 28.66 2.77 26.43
N TYR A 170 29.79 3.03 27.10
CA TYR A 170 30.95 2.16 27.04
C TYR A 170 31.68 2.08 28.39
N PRO A 171 32.21 0.90 28.76
CA PRO A 171 32.94 0.68 30.00
C PRO A 171 34.40 1.15 29.93
N ASP A 172 35.12 1.05 31.05
CA ASP A 172 36.57 1.26 31.08
C ASP A 172 37.31 0.17 30.25
N SER A 173 37.84 0.55 29.08
CA SER A 173 38.69 -0.34 28.27
C SER A 173 40.15 -0.31 28.75
N ASP A 174 40.47 -1.01 29.83
CA ASP A 174 41.85 -1.11 30.30
C ASP A 174 42.79 -1.69 29.21
N ASN A 175 43.92 -1.01 29.00
CA ASN A 175 45.01 -1.37 28.08
C ASN A 175 44.71 -1.33 26.56
N VAL A 176 43.60 -0.75 26.11
CA VAL A 176 43.41 -0.47 24.68
C VAL A 176 44.13 0.84 24.32
N VAL A 177 44.99 0.79 23.31
CA VAL A 177 45.72 1.97 22.79
C VAL A 177 44.82 2.69 21.78
N GLY A 178 44.70 4.02 21.91
CA GLY A 178 44.02 4.85 20.91
C GLY A 178 42.50 4.92 21.05
N THR A 179 41.95 4.77 22.25
CA THR A 179 40.53 5.07 22.52
C THR A 179 40.35 6.53 22.95
N PHE A 180 39.12 7.04 22.97
CA PHE A 180 38.85 8.41 23.41
C PHE A 180 38.62 8.52 24.92
N ALA A 181 37.87 7.60 25.53
CA ALA A 181 37.56 7.60 26.97
C ALA A 181 37.23 9.00 27.50
N LYS A 182 37.96 9.49 28.51
CA LYS A 182 37.81 10.81 29.15
C LYS A 182 38.10 12.03 28.29
N ALA A 183 38.53 11.83 27.05
CA ALA A 183 38.59 12.89 26.06
C ALA A 183 37.15 13.15 25.54
N ALA A 184 36.96 13.48 24.26
CA ALA A 184 35.63 13.61 23.67
C ALA A 184 35.13 12.28 23.05
N GLY A 185 34.94 11.25 23.88
CA GLY A 185 34.64 9.88 23.41
C GLY A 185 33.20 9.61 22.97
N LEU A 186 32.28 10.53 23.25
CA LEU A 186 30.91 10.51 22.75
C LEU A 186 30.68 11.75 21.90
N GLY A 187 29.91 11.59 20.82
CA GLY A 187 29.45 12.69 19.99
C GLY A 187 28.20 13.34 20.56
N ASP A 188 27.46 13.96 19.66
CA ASP A 188 26.21 14.63 19.95
C ASP A 188 25.06 13.66 20.33
N LEU A 189 24.08 14.16 21.07
CA LEU A 189 22.88 13.48 21.53
C LEU A 189 21.68 14.05 20.77
N GLU A 190 20.94 13.18 20.10
CA GLU A 190 19.73 13.56 19.38
C GLU A 190 18.54 12.77 19.90
N LEU A 191 17.38 13.44 19.97
CA LEU A 191 16.14 12.81 20.37
C LEU A 191 15.43 12.26 19.15
N VAL A 192 15.45 10.94 19.00
CA VAL A 192 14.73 10.27 17.93
C VAL A 192 13.31 9.98 18.40
N CYS A 193 12.31 10.52 17.70
CA CYS A 193 10.92 10.09 17.86
C CYS A 193 10.74 8.68 17.29
N ASP A 194 9.78 7.91 17.80
CA ASP A 194 9.37 6.68 17.12
C ASP A 194 8.99 7.00 15.66
N ALA A 195 9.42 6.13 14.74
CA ALA A 195 9.06 6.27 13.35
C ALA A 195 7.53 6.33 13.21
N ALA A 196 7.02 7.33 12.51
CA ALA A 196 5.60 7.43 12.22
C ALA A 196 5.11 6.12 11.57
N PRO A 197 3.98 5.56 12.04
CA PRO A 197 3.46 4.31 11.52
C PRO A 197 3.03 4.47 10.05
N ILE A 198 2.75 3.34 9.41
CA ILE A 198 2.21 3.27 8.06
C ILE A 198 0.83 2.62 8.08
N GLU A 199 -0.01 3.04 7.16
CA GLU A 199 -1.35 2.54 6.94
C GLU A 199 -1.57 2.23 5.45
N VAL A 200 -2.25 1.12 5.17
CA VAL A 200 -2.60 0.68 3.80
C VAL A 200 -4.08 0.28 3.71
N GLY A 201 -4.73 0.56 2.57
CA GLY A 201 -6.18 0.37 2.34
C GLY A 201 -6.56 0.66 0.88
N ASN A 202 -7.84 0.72 0.49
CA ASN A 202 -8.87 1.49 1.20
C ASN A 202 -10.32 1.05 0.92
N TYR A 203 -10.72 0.78 -0.32
CA TYR A 203 -12.14 0.72 -0.72
C TYR A 203 -12.48 -0.47 -1.63
N VAL A 204 -13.69 -1.00 -1.47
CA VAL A 204 -14.25 -2.07 -2.33
C VAL A 204 -15.65 -1.67 -2.78
N TRP A 205 -15.93 -1.74 -4.08
CA TRP A 205 -17.19 -1.23 -4.65
C TRP A 205 -17.76 -2.12 -5.77
N LEU A 206 -19.04 -1.88 -6.05
CA LEU A 206 -19.76 -2.45 -7.18
C LEU A 206 -19.62 -1.51 -8.37
N ASP A 207 -18.72 -1.88 -9.27
CA ASP A 207 -18.55 -1.25 -10.57
C ASP A 207 -19.76 -1.61 -11.46
N SER A 208 -20.63 -0.61 -11.66
CA SER A 208 -21.97 -0.84 -12.22
C SER A 208 -22.00 -0.80 -13.74
N ASP A 209 -21.02 -0.15 -14.38
CA ASP A 209 -20.89 -0.10 -15.83
C ASP A 209 -19.67 -0.87 -16.37
N GLY A 210 -18.82 -1.38 -15.49
CA GLY A 210 -17.74 -2.31 -15.80
C GLY A 210 -16.50 -1.63 -16.38
N ASP A 211 -16.34 -0.32 -16.18
CA ASP A 211 -15.24 0.44 -16.76
C ASP A 211 -13.94 0.42 -15.92
N GLY A 212 -14.02 -0.09 -14.68
CA GLY A 212 -12.92 -0.21 -13.73
C GLY A 212 -12.57 1.06 -12.97
N ILE A 213 -13.32 2.14 -13.16
CA ILE A 213 -13.17 3.44 -12.49
C ILE A 213 -14.19 3.55 -11.36
N GLN A 214 -13.83 4.23 -10.28
CA GLN A 214 -14.78 4.53 -9.20
C GLN A 214 -15.63 5.75 -9.56
N ASP A 215 -16.89 5.51 -9.90
CA ASP A 215 -17.78 6.56 -10.37
C ASP A 215 -18.75 7.10 -9.28
N PRO A 216 -19.14 8.39 -9.36
CA PRO A 216 -20.14 8.94 -8.47
C PRO A 216 -21.48 8.22 -8.58
N GLY A 217 -21.85 7.52 -7.50
CA GLY A 217 -23.14 6.82 -7.40
C GLY A 217 -23.02 5.29 -7.39
N GLU A 218 -21.83 4.77 -7.65
CA GLU A 218 -21.53 3.35 -7.47
C GLU A 218 -21.54 2.95 -6.00
N ALA A 219 -22.05 1.76 -5.74
CA ALA A 219 -22.34 1.32 -4.38
C ALA A 219 -21.09 0.70 -3.72
N PRO A 220 -20.85 0.96 -2.42
CA PRO A 220 -19.83 0.23 -1.67
C PRO A 220 -20.20 -1.24 -1.49
N LEU A 221 -19.21 -2.13 -1.49
CA LEU A 221 -19.40 -3.54 -1.12
C LEU A 221 -19.05 -3.76 0.34
N VAL A 222 -20.10 -4.01 1.13
CA VAL A 222 -20.02 -4.22 2.59
C VAL A 222 -19.79 -5.69 2.92
N GLY A 223 -18.93 -5.98 3.90
CA GLY A 223 -18.75 -7.35 4.39
C GLY A 223 -17.78 -8.19 3.57
N VAL A 224 -16.99 -7.58 2.69
CA VAL A 224 -15.95 -8.25 1.91
C VAL A 224 -14.72 -8.46 2.79
N THR A 225 -14.25 -9.69 2.86
CA THR A 225 -13.02 -10.07 3.56
C THR A 225 -11.81 -9.67 2.72
N VAL A 226 -10.87 -8.97 3.34
CA VAL A 226 -9.61 -8.51 2.73
C VAL A 226 -8.45 -9.02 3.57
N GLU A 227 -7.41 -9.54 2.93
CA GLU A 227 -6.21 -10.08 3.58
C GLU A 227 -4.98 -9.22 3.25
N LEU A 228 -4.17 -8.94 4.27
CA LEU A 228 -2.82 -8.42 4.12
C LEU A 228 -1.83 -9.57 4.25
N VAL A 229 -0.92 -9.70 3.29
CA VAL A 229 -0.01 -10.83 3.12
C VAL A 229 1.42 -10.34 2.97
N ASP A 230 2.37 -11.04 3.59
CA ASP A 230 3.80 -10.73 3.46
C ASP A 230 4.42 -11.29 2.16
N GLY A 231 5.67 -10.93 1.88
CA GLY A 231 6.42 -11.42 0.72
C GLY A 231 6.73 -12.92 0.72
N ALA A 232 6.45 -13.64 1.81
CA ALA A 232 6.54 -15.10 1.88
C ALA A 232 5.18 -15.78 1.62
N GLY A 233 4.10 -15.00 1.42
CA GLY A 233 2.75 -15.50 1.20
C GLY A 233 1.97 -15.80 2.49
N GLN A 234 2.46 -15.37 3.66
CA GLN A 234 1.77 -15.56 4.93
C GLN A 234 0.76 -14.43 5.17
N VAL A 235 -0.48 -14.79 5.51
CA VAL A 235 -1.50 -13.83 5.95
C VAL A 235 -1.10 -13.23 7.30
N MET A 236 -0.91 -11.93 7.32
CA MET A 236 -0.50 -11.14 8.48
C MET A 236 -1.72 -10.62 9.26
N ALA A 237 -2.74 -10.20 8.52
CA ALA A 237 -3.96 -9.62 9.05
C ALA A 237 -5.13 -9.81 8.08
N THR A 238 -6.34 -9.74 8.62
CA THR A 238 -7.58 -9.82 7.86
C THR A 238 -8.53 -8.73 8.33
N ALA A 239 -9.13 -8.00 7.39
CA ALA A 239 -10.16 -7.00 7.61
C ALA A 239 -11.46 -7.41 6.90
N THR A 240 -12.56 -6.77 7.28
CA THR A 240 -13.86 -6.89 6.61
C THR A 240 -14.38 -5.49 6.31
N THR A 241 -14.73 -5.23 5.04
CA THR A 241 -15.18 -3.90 4.62
C THR A 241 -16.41 -3.45 5.39
N ASP A 242 -16.42 -2.19 5.78
CA ASP A 242 -17.53 -1.61 6.54
C ASP A 242 -18.69 -1.13 5.63
N ALA A 243 -19.66 -0.42 6.22
CA ALA A 243 -20.83 0.09 5.53
C ALA A 243 -20.51 1.10 4.43
N ALA A 244 -19.32 1.71 4.48
CA ALA A 244 -18.80 2.60 3.45
C ALA A 244 -17.83 1.87 2.52
N GLY A 245 -17.76 0.53 2.53
CA GLY A 245 -16.88 -0.28 1.68
C GLY A 245 -15.40 -0.20 2.08
N GLN A 246 -15.08 0.37 3.23
CA GLN A 246 -13.70 0.72 3.58
C GLN A 246 -13.00 -0.37 4.40
N TYR A 247 -11.68 -0.48 4.23
CA TYR A 247 -10.79 -1.33 5.02
C TYR A 247 -9.40 -0.70 5.19
N TYR A 248 -8.72 -1.00 6.30
CA TYR A 248 -7.39 -0.47 6.62
C TYR A 248 -6.54 -1.45 7.44
N PHE A 249 -5.22 -1.44 7.19
CA PHE A 249 -4.21 -2.13 7.98
C PHE A 249 -3.14 -1.13 8.42
N SER A 250 -2.85 -1.07 9.72
CA SER A 250 -1.91 -0.10 10.29
C SER A 250 -0.89 -0.77 11.22
N SER A 251 0.36 -0.31 11.12
CA SER A 251 1.41 -0.67 12.09
C SER A 251 1.32 0.12 13.40
N ALA A 252 0.46 1.14 13.46
CA ALA A 252 0.25 1.95 14.64
C ALA A 252 -0.33 1.13 15.80
N THR A 253 -0.02 1.55 17.03
CA THR A 253 -0.72 1.02 18.20
C THR A 253 -2.15 1.55 18.24
N GLY A 254 -3.12 0.67 18.47
CA GLY A 254 -4.53 1.06 18.38
C GLY A 254 -5.51 -0.05 18.76
N THR A 255 -6.80 0.25 18.71
CA THR A 255 -7.88 -0.72 18.90
C THR A 255 -8.48 -1.08 17.56
N SER A 256 -8.36 -2.35 17.16
CA SER A 256 -8.91 -2.83 15.89
C SER A 256 -10.44 -2.89 15.90
N THR A 257 -11.03 -2.57 14.76
CA THR A 257 -12.42 -2.86 14.40
C THR A 257 -12.43 -4.01 13.38
N ALA A 258 -13.59 -4.30 12.77
CA ALA A 258 -13.63 -5.26 11.65
C ALA A 258 -12.96 -4.69 10.39
N SER A 259 -13.16 -3.40 10.09
CA SER A 259 -12.60 -2.76 8.90
C SER A 259 -11.20 -2.16 9.11
N ALA A 260 -10.84 -1.75 10.33
CA ALA A 260 -9.54 -1.14 10.61
C ALA A 260 -8.72 -2.00 11.57
N ILE A 261 -7.61 -2.56 11.10
CA ILE A 261 -6.75 -3.47 11.86
C ILE A 261 -5.47 -2.75 12.27
N TYR A 262 -5.32 -2.50 13.57
CA TYR A 262 -4.13 -1.89 14.17
C TYR A 262 -3.19 -2.95 14.76
N ASN A 263 -1.97 -2.52 15.11
CA ASN A 263 -0.92 -3.35 15.68
C ASN A 263 -0.48 -4.50 14.75
N VAL A 264 -0.54 -4.29 13.42
CA VAL A 264 -0.14 -5.31 12.45
C VAL A 264 1.37 -5.56 12.55
N THR A 265 1.73 -6.70 13.13
CA THR A 265 3.13 -7.08 13.32
C THR A 265 3.74 -7.48 11.98
N GLY A 266 4.92 -6.93 11.67
CA GLY A 266 5.66 -7.21 10.44
C GLY A 266 5.34 -6.29 9.26
N LEU A 267 4.33 -5.40 9.39
CA LEU A 267 4.11 -4.32 8.43
C LEU A 267 5.17 -3.23 8.65
N VAL A 268 6.33 -3.40 8.02
CA VAL A 268 7.55 -2.60 8.24
C VAL A 268 7.82 -1.66 7.08
N LEU A 269 8.59 -0.60 7.33
CA LEU A 269 8.96 0.45 6.36
C LEU A 269 9.90 -0.06 5.26
N ASN A 270 9.92 0.63 4.12
CA ASN A 270 10.86 0.42 3.00
C ASN A 270 11.00 -1.04 2.56
N THR A 271 9.91 -1.79 2.57
CA THR A 271 9.90 -3.23 2.34
C THR A 271 9.00 -3.59 1.16
N THR A 272 9.50 -4.44 0.28
CA THR A 272 8.80 -4.85 -0.95
C THR A 272 8.14 -6.21 -0.77
N GLY A 273 7.15 -6.49 -1.61
CA GLY A 273 6.55 -7.82 -1.73
C GLY A 273 5.32 -8.06 -0.87
N PHE A 274 4.79 -7.04 -0.21
CA PHE A 274 3.49 -7.16 0.45
C PHE A 274 2.38 -7.25 -0.59
N GLN A 275 1.29 -7.89 -0.20
CA GLN A 275 0.09 -8.00 -1.01
C GLN A 275 -1.15 -7.68 -0.17
N VAL A 276 -2.04 -6.87 -0.71
CA VAL A 276 -3.44 -6.84 -0.27
C VAL A 276 -4.23 -7.70 -1.24
N ARG A 277 -5.10 -8.59 -0.74
CA ARG A 277 -5.92 -9.44 -1.61
C ARG A 277 -7.29 -9.74 -1.08
N ILE A 278 -8.21 -10.02 -1.98
CA ILE A 278 -9.59 -10.44 -1.70
C ILE A 278 -9.76 -11.88 -2.17
N PRO A 279 -10.04 -12.85 -1.27
CA PRO A 279 -10.47 -14.19 -1.67
C PRO A 279 -11.77 -14.12 -2.47
N LEU A 280 -11.82 -14.71 -3.66
CA LEU A 280 -13.01 -14.62 -4.53
C LEU A 280 -14.13 -15.58 -4.13
N ASN A 281 -13.83 -16.60 -3.31
CA ASN A 281 -14.78 -17.61 -2.85
C ASN A 281 -15.68 -17.15 -1.68
N GLN A 282 -16.08 -15.88 -1.67
CA GLN A 282 -16.92 -15.30 -0.63
C GLN A 282 -18.38 -15.23 -1.06
N THR A 283 -19.31 -15.46 -0.14
CA THR A 283 -20.75 -15.40 -0.44
C THR A 283 -21.22 -14.02 -0.91
N VAL A 284 -20.58 -12.95 -0.42
CA VAL A 284 -20.88 -11.57 -0.83
C VAL A 284 -20.47 -11.28 -2.28
N LEU A 285 -19.54 -12.08 -2.84
CA LEU A 285 -19.05 -11.95 -4.21
C LEU A 285 -19.62 -13.02 -5.16
N ALA A 286 -20.56 -13.85 -4.72
CA ALA A 286 -20.96 -15.05 -5.47
C ALA A 286 -21.59 -14.79 -6.86
N SER A 287 -22.04 -13.57 -7.12
CA SER A 287 -22.60 -13.12 -8.41
C SER A 287 -21.79 -11.97 -9.02
N LEU A 288 -20.56 -11.76 -8.55
CA LEU A 288 -19.70 -10.67 -8.95
C LEU A 288 -18.36 -11.23 -9.41
N GLU A 289 -17.71 -10.53 -10.33
CA GLU A 289 -16.35 -10.81 -10.76
C GLU A 289 -15.50 -9.54 -10.63
N PRO A 290 -14.16 -9.64 -10.41
CA PRO A 290 -13.29 -8.47 -10.42
C PRO A 290 -13.42 -7.69 -11.73
N THR A 291 -13.50 -6.37 -11.63
CA THR A 291 -13.57 -5.49 -12.82
C THR A 291 -12.20 -5.24 -13.46
N LEU A 292 -12.14 -4.41 -14.50
CA LEU A 292 -10.92 -3.98 -15.18
C LEU A 292 -9.94 -3.35 -14.20
N THR A 293 -8.68 -3.80 -14.26
CA THR A 293 -7.62 -3.31 -13.40
C THR A 293 -6.87 -2.12 -14.03
N ASN A 294 -6.46 -1.14 -13.22
CA ASN A 294 -5.67 0.02 -13.59
C ASN A 294 -6.28 0.82 -14.77
N ALA A 295 -7.62 0.92 -14.81
CA ALA A 295 -8.37 1.56 -15.89
C ALA A 295 -8.07 3.07 -16.03
N GLY A 296 -7.62 3.72 -14.94
CA GLY A 296 -7.13 5.09 -14.94
C GLY A 296 -5.79 5.27 -15.68
N GLY A 297 -5.11 4.17 -16.01
CA GLY A 297 -3.90 4.16 -16.84
C GLY A 297 -2.59 4.36 -16.07
N ILE A 298 -2.63 4.35 -14.73
CA ILE A 298 -1.47 4.34 -13.85
C ILE A 298 -1.48 3.00 -13.11
N SER A 299 -0.35 2.29 -13.09
CA SER A 299 -0.23 0.96 -12.47
C SER A 299 0.86 0.85 -11.41
N SER A 300 1.33 2.00 -10.93
CA SER A 300 2.40 2.04 -9.92
C SER A 300 1.91 1.67 -8.53
N ASN A 301 0.60 1.66 -8.28
CA ASN A 301 -0.01 1.51 -6.96
C ASN A 301 0.62 2.51 -5.96
N ASP A 302 0.90 3.74 -6.43
CA ASP A 302 1.65 4.77 -5.69
C ASP A 302 0.65 5.77 -5.10
N ASN A 303 0.81 6.07 -3.81
CA ASN A 303 -0.10 6.92 -3.06
C ASN A 303 -0.28 8.36 -3.60
N LYS A 304 0.59 8.83 -4.49
CA LYS A 304 0.57 10.18 -5.07
C LYS A 304 0.06 10.20 -6.52
N LEU A 305 0.10 9.06 -7.22
CA LEU A 305 -0.10 9.01 -8.67
C LEU A 305 -1.25 8.12 -9.09
N ASP A 306 -1.65 7.13 -8.28
CA ASP A 306 -2.84 6.34 -8.57
C ASP A 306 -4.07 7.20 -8.68
N LEU A 307 -4.98 6.72 -9.51
CA LEU A 307 -6.29 7.30 -9.70
C LEU A 307 -7.32 6.47 -8.92
N ASN A 308 -8.58 6.90 -8.98
CA ASN A 308 -9.65 6.18 -8.32
C ASN A 308 -10.14 5.06 -9.25
N ASP A 309 -9.39 3.97 -9.30
CA ASP A 309 -9.66 2.80 -10.14
C ASP A 309 -9.35 1.49 -9.40
N SER A 310 -9.58 0.36 -10.06
CA SER A 310 -9.40 -0.96 -9.42
C SER A 310 -7.97 -1.44 -9.61
N ASP A 311 -7.25 -1.72 -8.54
CA ASP A 311 -5.85 -2.17 -8.61
C ASP A 311 -5.72 -3.69 -8.66
N GLY A 312 -6.79 -4.39 -8.28
CA GLY A 312 -6.79 -5.82 -8.06
C GLY A 312 -6.59 -6.63 -9.34
N VAL A 313 -5.49 -7.38 -9.42
CA VAL A 313 -5.25 -8.35 -10.48
C VAL A 313 -5.79 -9.72 -10.06
N SER A 314 -6.72 -10.28 -10.84
CA SER A 314 -7.32 -11.58 -10.56
C SER A 314 -6.44 -12.76 -11.03
N ASP A 315 -6.27 -13.77 -10.18
CA ASP A 315 -5.73 -15.09 -10.55
C ASP A 315 -6.79 -16.20 -10.57
N GLY A 316 -8.07 -15.82 -10.44
CA GLY A 316 -9.22 -16.73 -10.33
C GLY A 316 -9.46 -17.31 -8.93
N THR A 317 -8.51 -17.14 -8.00
CA THR A 317 -8.68 -17.48 -6.57
C THR A 317 -8.75 -16.22 -5.71
N TYR A 318 -7.91 -15.23 -6.04
CA TYR A 318 -7.82 -13.94 -5.38
C TYR A 318 -7.82 -12.82 -6.43
N SER A 319 -8.37 -11.66 -6.06
CA SER A 319 -7.99 -10.38 -6.67
C SER A 319 -6.97 -9.70 -5.78
N ALA A 320 -5.82 -9.30 -6.31
CA ALA A 320 -4.69 -8.90 -5.46
C ALA A 320 -3.84 -7.74 -6.01
N VAL A 321 -3.33 -6.93 -5.08
CA VAL A 321 -2.47 -5.78 -5.31
C VAL A 321 -1.12 -6.04 -4.66
N LEU A 322 -0.05 -6.06 -5.46
CA LEU A 322 1.32 -6.13 -4.95
C LEU A 322 1.83 -4.72 -4.69
N PHE A 323 2.45 -4.47 -3.54
CA PHE A 323 2.95 -3.16 -3.18
C PHE A 323 4.25 -3.20 -2.37
N SER A 324 4.85 -2.02 -2.21
CA SER A 324 6.00 -1.79 -1.33
C SER A 324 5.67 -0.68 -0.36
N THR A 325 6.10 -0.83 0.90
CA THR A 325 5.94 0.22 1.90
C THR A 325 7.03 1.28 1.74
N GLY A 326 6.66 2.52 2.06
CA GLY A 326 7.57 3.67 2.00
C GLY A 326 8.29 3.97 3.31
N ALA A 327 8.76 5.21 3.43
CA ALA A 327 9.33 5.76 4.65
C ALA A 327 8.26 5.97 5.73
N ALA A 328 8.70 6.35 6.94
CA ALA A 328 7.82 6.60 8.07
C ALA A 328 6.74 7.65 7.72
N GLY A 329 5.47 7.32 7.98
CA GLY A 329 4.31 8.18 7.69
C GLY A 329 3.84 8.19 6.23
N GLU A 330 4.44 7.37 5.35
CA GLU A 330 3.95 7.22 3.97
C GLU A 330 2.80 6.19 3.91
N ASN A 331 1.58 6.64 4.17
CA ASN A 331 0.36 5.84 4.04
C ASN A 331 -0.06 5.70 2.56
N ASN A 332 -0.65 4.57 2.18
CA ASN A 332 -1.19 4.36 0.84
C ASN A 332 -2.62 3.81 0.87
N HIS A 333 -3.58 4.64 0.46
CA HIS A 333 -5.01 4.35 0.54
C HIS A 333 -5.65 4.23 -0.84
N ASN A 334 -4.88 3.78 -1.82
CA ASN A 334 -5.35 3.67 -3.20
C ASN A 334 -5.55 2.21 -3.63
N PHE A 335 -5.25 1.23 -2.75
CA PHE A 335 -5.43 -0.20 -3.05
C PHE A 335 -6.91 -0.56 -3.04
N ASP A 336 -7.58 -0.26 -4.13
CA ASP A 336 -9.02 -0.36 -4.25
C ASP A 336 -9.41 -1.53 -5.16
N PHE A 337 -10.58 -2.12 -4.91
CA PHE A 337 -11.06 -3.30 -5.63
C PHE A 337 -12.49 -3.09 -6.14
N GLY A 338 -12.63 -3.03 -7.46
CA GLY A 338 -13.92 -2.98 -8.13
C GLY A 338 -14.41 -4.38 -8.50
N PHE A 339 -15.72 -4.58 -8.39
CA PHE A 339 -16.38 -5.80 -8.81
C PHE A 339 -17.59 -5.48 -9.68
N VAL A 340 -17.75 -6.18 -10.79
CA VAL A 340 -18.88 -6.03 -11.71
C VAL A 340 -19.87 -7.18 -11.52
N ASN A 341 -21.15 -6.94 -11.81
CA ASN A 341 -22.14 -8.03 -11.83
C ASN A 341 -21.78 -9.06 -12.88
N ASN A 342 -21.80 -10.34 -12.50
CA ASN A 342 -21.72 -11.47 -13.41
C ASN A 342 -23.10 -11.68 -14.05
N VAL A 343 -23.35 -11.01 -15.18
CA VAL A 343 -24.62 -11.10 -15.92
C VAL A 343 -24.35 -11.90 -17.19
N PRO A 344 -24.75 -13.19 -17.25
CA PRO A 344 -24.77 -13.92 -18.51
C PRO A 344 -25.80 -13.27 -19.45
N GLY A 345 -25.39 -13.02 -20.69
CA GLY A 345 -26.24 -12.49 -21.75
C GLY A 345 -25.91 -13.17 -23.07
N ILE A 346 -26.94 -13.47 -23.88
CA ILE A 346 -26.75 -13.97 -25.23
C ILE A 346 -27.85 -13.46 -26.18
N ASP A 347 -27.42 -13.02 -27.36
CA ASP A 347 -28.29 -12.54 -28.44
C ASP A 347 -28.02 -13.37 -29.72
N ILE A 348 -29.04 -13.61 -30.54
CA ILE A 348 -28.87 -14.22 -31.85
C ILE A 348 -29.60 -13.44 -32.93
N GLU A 349 -28.89 -13.14 -34.01
CA GLU A 349 -29.45 -12.49 -35.20
C GLU A 349 -29.41 -13.46 -36.40
N LYS A 350 -30.54 -13.63 -37.09
CA LYS A 350 -30.71 -14.58 -38.18
C LYS A 350 -30.97 -13.88 -39.52
N LEU A 351 -30.09 -14.16 -40.49
CA LEU A 351 -30.20 -13.59 -41.84
C LEU A 351 -30.56 -14.65 -42.88
N THR A 352 -31.37 -14.24 -43.85
CA THR A 352 -31.70 -15.03 -45.05
C THR A 352 -31.05 -14.41 -46.28
N ASN A 353 -30.10 -15.11 -46.90
CA ASN A 353 -29.28 -14.60 -48.02
C ASN A 353 -28.67 -13.21 -47.73
N GLY A 354 -28.32 -12.94 -46.47
CA GLY A 354 -27.74 -11.68 -46.01
C GLY A 354 -28.71 -10.55 -45.68
N ASN A 355 -30.03 -10.82 -45.61
CA ASN A 355 -31.06 -9.83 -45.26
C ASN A 355 -31.66 -10.14 -43.88
N GLN A 356 -32.01 -9.08 -43.13
CA GLN A 356 -32.60 -9.14 -41.78
C GLN A 356 -34.13 -9.14 -41.89
N ALA A 357 -34.64 -10.25 -42.39
CA ALA A 357 -36.04 -10.40 -42.76
C ALA A 357 -36.88 -10.87 -41.55
N ASP A 358 -36.88 -10.10 -40.45
CA ASP A 358 -37.49 -10.48 -39.17
C ASP A 358 -39.02 -10.59 -39.28
N GLY A 359 -39.59 -9.71 -40.08
CA GLY A 359 -41.00 -9.68 -40.43
C GLY A 359 -41.28 -10.29 -41.81
N ALA A 360 -42.34 -11.08 -41.89
CA ALA A 360 -42.77 -11.68 -43.16
C ALA A 360 -43.11 -10.66 -44.28
N ASN A 361 -43.26 -9.37 -43.96
CA ASN A 361 -43.54 -8.29 -44.91
C ASN A 361 -42.46 -7.21 -44.94
N ASP A 362 -41.28 -7.50 -44.41
CA ASP A 362 -40.20 -6.54 -44.41
C ASP A 362 -39.73 -6.23 -45.83
N PRO A 363 -39.24 -5.00 -46.09
CA PRO A 363 -38.86 -4.57 -47.43
C PRO A 363 -37.72 -5.38 -48.04
N ASP A 364 -36.95 -6.09 -47.22
CA ASP A 364 -35.77 -6.89 -47.56
C ASP A 364 -36.02 -8.40 -47.50
N VAL A 365 -37.27 -8.86 -47.32
CA VAL A 365 -37.61 -10.29 -47.42
C VAL A 365 -37.18 -10.82 -48.80
N PRO A 366 -36.23 -11.76 -48.89
CA PRO A 366 -35.71 -12.23 -50.16
C PRO A 366 -36.75 -13.01 -50.96
N GLU A 367 -36.79 -12.78 -52.28
CA GLU A 367 -37.53 -13.63 -53.21
C GLU A 367 -36.58 -14.68 -53.82
N ILE A 368 -36.74 -15.96 -53.46
CA ILE A 368 -35.81 -17.05 -53.81
C ILE A 368 -36.55 -18.15 -54.59
N ALA A 369 -36.15 -18.42 -55.83
CA ALA A 369 -36.85 -19.39 -56.68
C ALA A 369 -36.75 -20.82 -56.10
N PRO A 370 -37.80 -21.66 -56.24
CA PRO A 370 -37.70 -23.06 -55.86
C PRO A 370 -36.51 -23.74 -56.55
N GLY A 371 -35.64 -24.40 -55.78
CA GLY A 371 -34.41 -25.02 -56.26
C GLY A 371 -33.14 -24.16 -56.12
N ASP A 372 -33.27 -22.85 -55.87
CA ASP A 372 -32.12 -21.97 -55.63
C ASP A 372 -31.57 -22.13 -54.19
N PRO A 373 -30.28 -21.83 -53.96
CA PRO A 373 -29.70 -21.91 -52.63
C PRO A 373 -30.27 -20.84 -51.68
N VAL A 374 -30.55 -21.25 -50.45
CA VAL A 374 -30.84 -20.38 -49.31
C VAL A 374 -29.67 -20.47 -48.35
N THR A 375 -29.03 -19.35 -48.09
CA THR A 375 -27.96 -19.22 -47.10
C THR A 375 -28.56 -18.65 -45.84
N TRP A 376 -28.53 -19.43 -44.77
CA TRP A 376 -28.88 -19.01 -43.43
C TRP A 376 -27.62 -18.60 -42.70
N THR A 377 -27.58 -17.36 -42.22
CA THR A 377 -26.51 -16.86 -41.36
C THR A 377 -27.06 -16.65 -39.95
N TYR A 378 -26.30 -17.04 -38.94
CA TYR A 378 -26.67 -16.93 -37.53
C TYR A 378 -25.52 -16.21 -36.84
N ILE A 379 -25.76 -15.03 -36.30
CA ILE A 379 -24.77 -14.22 -35.60
C ILE A 379 -25.14 -14.27 -34.13
N VAL A 380 -24.36 -15.02 -33.35
CA VAL A 380 -24.54 -15.14 -31.90
C VAL A 380 -23.61 -14.14 -31.23
N THR A 381 -24.15 -13.24 -30.41
CA THR A 381 -23.40 -12.20 -29.72
C THR A 381 -23.49 -12.41 -28.21
N ASN A 382 -22.38 -12.30 -27.48
CA ASN A 382 -22.44 -12.15 -26.02
C ASN A 382 -22.68 -10.68 -25.69
N ASP A 383 -23.92 -10.36 -25.33
CA ASP A 383 -24.37 -9.04 -24.89
C ASP A 383 -24.36 -8.91 -23.35
N GLY A 384 -23.91 -9.95 -22.63
CA GLY A 384 -23.69 -9.93 -21.19
C GLY A 384 -22.33 -9.38 -20.79
N THR A 385 -22.05 -9.42 -19.50
CA THR A 385 -20.80 -8.92 -18.89
C THR A 385 -19.80 -10.04 -18.57
N THR A 386 -20.14 -11.29 -18.85
CA THR A 386 -19.30 -12.46 -18.50
C THR A 386 -19.06 -13.36 -19.69
N ALA A 387 -17.82 -13.80 -19.86
CA ALA A 387 -17.44 -14.75 -20.90
C ALA A 387 -18.19 -16.08 -20.74
N VAL A 388 -18.74 -16.59 -21.83
CA VAL A 388 -19.51 -17.84 -21.82
C VAL A 388 -18.69 -18.96 -22.45
N ALA A 389 -18.40 -20.02 -21.68
CA ALA A 389 -17.70 -21.19 -22.20
C ALA A 389 -18.47 -21.84 -23.35
N ARG A 390 -17.76 -22.18 -24.43
CA ARG A 390 -18.31 -22.81 -25.64
C ARG A 390 -19.16 -24.05 -25.35
N THR A 391 -18.76 -24.84 -24.36
CA THR A 391 -19.46 -26.07 -23.95
C THR A 391 -20.84 -25.83 -23.34
N LEU A 392 -21.14 -24.59 -22.96
CA LEU A 392 -22.40 -24.17 -22.37
C LEU A 392 -23.38 -23.56 -23.40
N ILE A 393 -22.89 -23.26 -24.61
CA ILE A 393 -23.68 -22.62 -25.67
C ILE A 393 -24.36 -23.68 -26.53
N THR A 394 -25.66 -23.52 -26.74
CA THR A 394 -26.47 -24.33 -27.67
C THR A 394 -27.13 -23.41 -28.68
N VAL A 395 -26.97 -23.70 -29.97
CA VAL A 395 -27.57 -22.99 -31.10
C VAL A 395 -28.42 -23.98 -31.89
N THR A 396 -29.69 -23.67 -32.06
CA THR A 396 -30.67 -24.51 -32.76
C THR A 396 -31.48 -23.68 -33.74
N ASP A 397 -32.10 -24.35 -34.69
CA ASP A 397 -33.03 -23.80 -35.65
C ASP A 397 -34.21 -24.77 -35.78
N ASN A 398 -35.43 -24.23 -35.81
CA ASN A 398 -36.63 -25.05 -35.73
C ASN A 398 -36.82 -26.02 -36.92
N ILE A 399 -36.08 -25.85 -38.01
CA ILE A 399 -36.20 -26.68 -39.22
C ILE A 399 -34.86 -27.25 -39.68
N VAL A 400 -33.80 -26.44 -39.68
CA VAL A 400 -32.43 -26.89 -39.97
C VAL A 400 -31.94 -27.85 -38.87
N GLY A 401 -32.50 -27.76 -37.67
CA GLY A 401 -32.19 -28.61 -36.53
C GLY A 401 -31.09 -28.01 -35.66
N ASP A 402 -30.34 -28.87 -34.99
CA ASP A 402 -29.23 -28.43 -34.14
C ASP A 402 -28.09 -27.87 -35.01
N LEU A 403 -27.53 -26.72 -34.62
CA LEU A 403 -26.33 -26.16 -35.25
C LEU A 403 -25.10 -26.43 -34.41
N MET A 404 -25.22 -26.17 -33.10
CA MET A 404 -24.20 -26.45 -32.11
C MET A 404 -24.86 -26.89 -30.81
N VAL A 405 -24.41 -27.99 -30.23
CA VAL A 405 -24.92 -28.47 -28.94
C VAL A 405 -23.74 -28.78 -28.04
N ALA A 406 -23.74 -28.19 -26.84
CA ALA A 406 -22.66 -28.33 -25.87
C ALA A 406 -21.26 -28.08 -26.51
N GLY A 407 -21.17 -27.05 -27.36
CA GLY A 407 -19.94 -26.67 -28.05
C GLY A 407 -19.55 -27.49 -29.29
N VAL A 408 -20.29 -28.55 -29.63
CA VAL A 408 -20.02 -29.39 -30.81
C VAL A 408 -20.82 -28.88 -32.00
N VAL A 409 -20.13 -28.40 -33.03
CA VAL A 409 -20.73 -27.92 -34.29
C VAL A 409 -21.12 -29.10 -35.17
N GLN A 410 -22.33 -29.07 -35.75
CA GLN A 410 -22.83 -30.15 -36.61
C GLN A 410 -22.12 -30.20 -37.97
N PRO A 411 -22.03 -31.37 -38.64
CA PRO A 411 -21.20 -31.58 -39.83
C PRO A 411 -21.55 -30.71 -41.06
N ASN A 412 -22.78 -30.23 -41.14
CA ASN A 412 -23.31 -29.41 -42.24
C ASN A 412 -23.31 -27.91 -41.94
N VAL A 413 -22.70 -27.49 -40.82
CA VAL A 413 -22.63 -26.10 -40.38
C VAL A 413 -21.21 -25.58 -40.61
N THR A 414 -21.11 -24.44 -41.30
CA THR A 414 -19.85 -23.69 -41.34
C THR A 414 -19.84 -22.74 -40.15
N PHE A 415 -18.75 -22.74 -39.38
CA PHE A 415 -18.59 -21.86 -38.22
C PHE A 415 -17.41 -20.92 -38.48
N ALA A 416 -17.66 -19.61 -38.46
CA ALA A 416 -16.74 -18.53 -38.80
C ALA A 416 -16.72 -17.45 -37.69
N ASN A 417 -15.64 -16.66 -37.67
CA ASN A 417 -15.33 -15.60 -36.69
C ASN A 417 -15.25 -16.09 -35.23
N GLU A 418 -14.01 -16.48 -34.88
CA GLU A 418 -13.44 -16.89 -33.58
C GLU A 418 -13.68 -18.34 -33.08
N PRO A 419 -12.64 -19.21 -33.08
CA PRO A 419 -12.70 -20.60 -32.61
C PRO A 419 -12.29 -20.75 -31.14
N ASP A 420 -12.42 -19.71 -30.33
CA ASP A 420 -11.97 -19.72 -28.94
C ASP A 420 -12.82 -20.68 -28.06
N THR A 421 -12.31 -20.96 -26.87
CA THR A 421 -13.00 -21.82 -25.90
C THR A 421 -14.09 -21.09 -25.13
N THR A 422 -14.16 -19.77 -25.23
CA THR A 422 -15.16 -18.86 -24.67
C THR A 422 -15.69 -17.89 -25.73
N LEU A 423 -16.90 -17.38 -25.51
CA LEU A 423 -17.45 -16.21 -26.20
C LEU A 423 -17.38 -15.05 -25.19
N ASP A 424 -16.41 -14.15 -25.33
CA ASP A 424 -16.18 -13.07 -24.36
C ASP A 424 -17.21 -11.94 -24.57
N PRO A 425 -17.42 -11.04 -23.59
CA PRO A 425 -18.35 -9.92 -23.76
C PRO A 425 -18.06 -9.13 -25.05
N THR A 426 -19.11 -8.81 -25.81
CA THR A 426 -19.09 -8.15 -27.13
C THR A 426 -18.58 -8.99 -28.31
N ASP A 427 -18.06 -10.20 -28.08
CA ASP A 427 -17.67 -11.10 -29.18
C ASP A 427 -18.89 -11.63 -29.94
N THR A 428 -18.67 -11.98 -31.21
CA THR A 428 -19.69 -12.56 -32.08
C THR A 428 -19.21 -13.85 -32.75
N TRP A 429 -20.08 -14.85 -32.79
CA TRP A 429 -19.88 -16.13 -33.45
C TRP A 429 -20.83 -16.28 -34.63
N THR A 430 -20.30 -16.59 -35.82
CA THR A 430 -21.10 -16.67 -37.04
C THR A 430 -21.23 -18.11 -37.53
N PHE A 431 -22.45 -18.62 -37.61
CA PHE A 431 -22.75 -19.91 -38.22
C PHE A 431 -23.39 -19.70 -39.60
N THR A 432 -23.13 -20.62 -40.53
CA THR A 432 -23.74 -20.59 -41.86
C THR A 432 -24.18 -21.99 -42.28
N VAL A 433 -25.41 -22.10 -42.78
CA VAL A 433 -25.97 -23.31 -43.39
C VAL A 433 -26.56 -22.97 -44.75
N VAL A 434 -26.25 -23.78 -45.76
CA VAL A 434 -26.83 -23.65 -47.09
C VAL A 434 -27.85 -24.76 -47.31
N SER A 435 -29.09 -24.39 -47.60
CA SER A 435 -30.18 -25.28 -48.01
C SER A 435 -30.68 -24.95 -49.41
N THR A 436 -31.68 -25.68 -49.88
CA THR A 436 -32.37 -25.41 -51.16
C THR A 436 -33.77 -24.87 -50.88
N ALA A 437 -34.19 -23.81 -51.56
CA ALA A 437 -35.53 -23.25 -51.42
C ALA A 437 -36.59 -24.25 -51.94
N PRO A 438 -37.60 -24.60 -51.13
CA PRO A 438 -38.72 -25.40 -51.60
C PRO A 438 -39.73 -24.55 -52.39
N ASP A 439 -40.62 -25.23 -53.09
CA ASP A 439 -41.86 -24.61 -53.56
C ASP A 439 -42.83 -24.42 -52.38
N LEU A 440 -43.00 -23.18 -51.93
CA LEU A 440 -43.85 -22.82 -50.79
C LEU A 440 -45.34 -23.04 -51.06
N THR A 441 -45.72 -23.36 -52.30
CA THR A 441 -47.10 -23.73 -52.66
C THR A 441 -47.32 -25.25 -52.69
N ASP A 442 -46.26 -26.05 -52.57
CA ASP A 442 -46.31 -27.52 -52.56
C ASP A 442 -46.29 -28.06 -51.11
N PRO A 443 -47.42 -28.64 -50.62
CA PRO A 443 -47.49 -29.24 -49.28
C PRO A 443 -46.50 -30.39 -49.05
N ALA A 444 -46.05 -31.06 -50.13
CA ALA A 444 -45.07 -32.15 -50.01
C ALA A 444 -43.66 -31.64 -49.66
N GLN A 445 -43.36 -30.38 -49.97
CA GLN A 445 -42.07 -29.74 -49.70
C GLN A 445 -42.09 -28.86 -48.45
N THR A 446 -43.27 -28.40 -48.01
CA THR A 446 -43.45 -27.52 -46.86
C THR A 446 -43.80 -28.25 -45.55
N GLY A 447 -43.75 -29.59 -45.55
CA GLY A 447 -44.04 -30.39 -44.36
C GLY A 447 -43.13 -30.06 -43.18
N GLY A 448 -43.69 -29.48 -42.12
CA GLY A 448 -42.97 -29.08 -40.91
C GLY A 448 -42.53 -27.60 -40.88
N MET A 449 -42.56 -26.91 -42.02
CA MET A 449 -42.20 -25.49 -42.14
C MET A 449 -43.30 -24.58 -41.59
N VAL A 450 -42.92 -23.42 -41.04
CA VAL A 450 -43.85 -22.37 -40.64
C VAL A 450 -44.11 -21.46 -41.84
N ILE A 451 -45.28 -21.59 -42.46
CA ILE A 451 -45.69 -20.77 -43.60
C ILE A 451 -46.71 -19.72 -43.14
N VAL A 452 -46.44 -18.47 -43.45
CA VAL A 452 -47.28 -17.30 -43.12
C VAL A 452 -47.58 -16.48 -44.37
N ASP A 453 -48.60 -15.62 -44.28
CA ASP A 453 -48.88 -14.62 -45.33
C ASP A 453 -47.87 -13.46 -45.25
N GLY A 454 -47.09 -13.26 -46.31
CA GLY A 454 -46.01 -12.28 -46.35
C GLY A 454 -45.64 -11.78 -47.74
N CYS A 455 -44.43 -11.25 -47.89
CA CYS A 455 -43.87 -10.65 -49.10
C CYS A 455 -44.76 -9.56 -49.72
N ASN A 456 -45.32 -8.73 -48.85
CA ASN A 456 -46.17 -7.60 -49.19
C ASN A 456 -45.72 -6.33 -48.43
N PRO A 457 -44.55 -5.75 -48.76
CA PRO A 457 -44.00 -4.60 -48.05
C PRO A 457 -44.86 -3.33 -48.15
N THR A 458 -45.82 -3.32 -49.08
CA THR A 458 -46.77 -2.20 -49.27
C THR A 458 -48.13 -2.43 -48.61
N GLN A 459 -48.30 -3.57 -47.92
CA GLN A 459 -49.53 -4.01 -47.25
C GLN A 459 -50.81 -3.85 -48.10
N GLN A 460 -50.70 -3.95 -49.43
CA GLN A 460 -51.85 -3.81 -50.33
C GLN A 460 -52.75 -5.05 -50.25
N PRO A 461 -54.08 -4.93 -50.34
CA PRO A 461 -54.97 -6.09 -50.35
C PRO A 461 -54.67 -7.03 -51.54
N THR A 462 -55.04 -8.31 -51.40
CA THR A 462 -54.84 -9.38 -52.41
C THR A 462 -55.02 -8.88 -53.86
N PRO A 463 -54.09 -9.21 -54.78
CA PRO A 463 -53.09 -10.27 -54.68
C PRO A 463 -51.71 -9.80 -54.19
N GLY A 464 -51.66 -9.04 -53.08
CA GLY A 464 -50.41 -8.59 -52.44
C GLY A 464 -49.68 -9.64 -51.58
N ALA A 465 -50.39 -10.41 -50.75
CA ALA A 465 -49.80 -11.38 -49.80
C ALA A 465 -49.51 -12.74 -50.45
N ARG A 466 -48.40 -13.38 -50.05
CA ARG A 466 -47.82 -14.58 -50.63
C ARG A 466 -47.41 -15.56 -49.54
N ALA A 467 -47.27 -16.84 -49.86
CA ALA A 467 -46.67 -17.80 -48.93
C ALA A 467 -45.22 -17.39 -48.67
N THR A 468 -44.92 -17.11 -47.40
CA THR A 468 -43.61 -16.72 -46.89
C THR A 468 -43.22 -17.70 -45.80
N TYR A 469 -42.00 -18.23 -45.89
CA TYR A 469 -41.47 -19.14 -44.91
C TYR A 469 -40.82 -18.36 -43.77
N ALA A 470 -41.19 -18.69 -42.53
CA ALA A 470 -40.58 -18.19 -41.31
C ALA A 470 -39.66 -19.27 -40.72
N ASN A 471 -38.40 -18.92 -40.52
CA ASN A 471 -37.42 -19.83 -39.93
C ASN A 471 -36.84 -19.18 -38.66
N ILE A 472 -36.84 -19.90 -37.54
CA ILE A 472 -36.53 -19.32 -36.22
C ILE A 472 -35.27 -19.99 -35.68
N ALA A 473 -34.25 -19.17 -35.40
CA ALA A 473 -33.08 -19.60 -34.67
C ALA A 473 -33.25 -19.34 -33.18
N THR A 474 -32.61 -20.16 -32.35
CA THR A 474 -32.58 -19.99 -30.90
C THR A 474 -31.18 -20.27 -30.40
N VAL A 475 -30.66 -19.38 -29.57
CA VAL A 475 -29.44 -19.60 -28.78
C VAL A 475 -29.79 -19.70 -27.30
N THR A 476 -29.06 -20.53 -26.56
CA THR A 476 -29.28 -20.72 -25.13
C THR A 476 -27.96 -20.92 -24.40
N ILE A 477 -27.85 -20.28 -23.23
CA ILE A 477 -26.77 -20.43 -22.25
C ILE A 477 -27.38 -20.66 -20.86
N PRO A 478 -26.61 -21.05 -19.84
CA PRO A 478 -27.09 -21.05 -18.47
C PRO A 478 -27.45 -19.63 -18.03
N GLY A 479 -28.74 -19.38 -17.77
CA GLY A 479 -29.23 -18.10 -17.25
C GLY A 479 -29.86 -17.18 -18.29
N ASP A 480 -29.65 -17.44 -19.60
CA ASP A 480 -30.22 -16.61 -20.67
C ASP A 480 -30.48 -17.37 -21.99
N SER A 481 -31.36 -16.83 -22.82
CA SER A 481 -31.70 -17.38 -24.14
C SER A 481 -32.35 -16.34 -25.04
N ASP A 482 -32.04 -16.38 -26.32
CA ASP A 482 -32.63 -15.49 -27.32
C ASP A 482 -33.09 -16.27 -28.57
N SER A 483 -34.03 -15.69 -29.33
CA SER A 483 -34.54 -16.29 -30.57
C SER A 483 -34.93 -15.25 -31.59
N ASP A 484 -34.50 -15.50 -32.83
CA ASP A 484 -34.69 -14.56 -33.92
C ASP A 484 -35.25 -15.25 -35.20
N PRO A 485 -36.38 -14.74 -35.74
CA PRO A 485 -36.97 -15.22 -36.98
C PRO A 485 -36.32 -14.57 -38.21
N SER A 486 -36.23 -15.31 -39.31
CA SER A 486 -35.89 -14.75 -40.63
C SER A 486 -36.75 -15.38 -41.71
N HIS A 487 -37.10 -14.58 -42.72
CA HIS A 487 -38.09 -14.96 -43.72
C HIS A 487 -37.55 -14.97 -45.16
N PHE A 488 -38.15 -15.80 -46.01
CA PHE A 488 -38.12 -15.61 -47.47
C PHE A 488 -39.42 -16.06 -48.11
N CYS A 489 -39.68 -15.64 -49.35
CA CYS A 489 -40.73 -16.21 -50.18
C CYS A 489 -40.19 -16.64 -51.54
N ASN A 490 -40.94 -17.44 -52.31
CA ASN A 490 -40.59 -17.66 -53.71
C ASN A 490 -40.77 -16.37 -54.53
N PRO A 491 -40.39 -16.26 -55.80
CA PRO A 491 -40.75 -15.14 -56.68
C PRO A 491 -42.20 -15.23 -57.14
N ARG A 492 -42.82 -14.11 -57.53
CA ARG A 492 -44.20 -14.17 -58.06
C ARG A 492 -44.22 -15.08 -59.30
N PRO A 493 -45.24 -15.97 -59.45
CA PRO A 493 -45.46 -16.67 -60.71
C PRO A 493 -45.56 -15.61 -61.82
N GLY A 494 -44.73 -15.74 -62.86
CA GLY A 494 -44.71 -14.79 -63.96
C GLY A 494 -46.12 -14.55 -64.50
N ILE A 495 -46.52 -13.29 -64.59
CA ILE A 495 -47.74 -12.86 -65.29
C ILE A 495 -47.48 -12.93 -66.80
#